data_AF-A0A3C0JQN0-F1
#
_entry.id   AF-A0A3C0JQN0-F1
#
_cell.length_a   1.000
_cell.length_b   1.000
_cell.length_c   1.000
_cell.angle_alpha   90.00
_cell.angle_beta   90.00
_cell.angle_gamma   90.00
#
_symmetry.space_group_name_H-M   'P 1'
#
loop_
_entity.id
_entity.type
_entity.pdbx_description
1 polymer ?
#
loop_
_entity_poly.entity_id
_entity_poly.type
_entity_poly.pdbx_seq_one_letter_code
_entity_poly.pdbx_strand_id
1 'polypeptide(L)'
;MALPKIAIIPTGGTIQNGQPLVTSTKAGGAFNLLRPQRLHESVSVKISKEDLDGNPLSTGANEDPYWSVTLDPSDGLYLLPPMTPDKSPPEGYAAVHMNARRIIEEIDRFGLDTAGRNGLLAKAAQLEVREIIDPHTGRELRAGGQTFSMFELVLISNAVNEALAESDTTGCVITHGTFTAEETACFLHYTVNSDKPVVVAASQRRHSSMGNDGDWNLVDAVRVATHPDAKGRGAMLVMNEEIMSSREVTKTNQRPGGFASSGGSASALGSVESDQVTFYFRPERKHTLWSDVRANGPLPEVMPRVDIVKTYAGA
;
A
#
# COMPACT_ATOMS: atom_id res chain seq x y z
N MET A 1 -5.82 -25.24 2.82
CA MET A 1 -5.44 -24.53 4.07
C MET A 1 -6.14 -23.19 4.07
N ALA A 2 -6.50 -22.64 5.23
CA ALA A 2 -6.95 -21.26 5.31
C ALA A 2 -5.81 -20.32 4.88
N LEU A 3 -6.14 -19.22 4.20
CA LEU A 3 -5.14 -18.21 3.84
C LEU A 3 -4.56 -17.56 5.11
N PRO A 4 -3.27 -17.19 5.11
CA PRO A 4 -2.69 -16.44 6.21
C PRO A 4 -3.42 -15.10 6.38
N LYS A 5 -3.71 -14.73 7.63
CA LYS A 5 -4.27 -13.40 7.95
C LYS A 5 -3.13 -12.40 8.06
N ILE A 6 -3.23 -11.27 7.35
CA ILE A 6 -2.27 -10.18 7.38
C ILE A 6 -3.00 -8.89 7.79
N ALA A 7 -2.47 -8.22 8.81
CA ALA A 7 -2.96 -6.90 9.19
C ALA A 7 -2.38 -5.84 8.25
N ILE A 8 -3.23 -4.96 7.74
CA ILE A 8 -2.86 -3.79 6.94
C ILE A 8 -3.06 -2.55 7.80
N ILE A 9 -1.98 -1.84 8.13
CA ILE A 9 -2.03 -0.60 8.90
C ILE A 9 -1.82 0.57 7.94
N PRO A 10 -2.86 1.34 7.63
CA PRO A 10 -2.75 2.50 6.79
C PRO A 10 -2.20 3.70 7.56
N THR A 11 -1.36 4.49 6.89
CA THR A 11 -0.78 5.71 7.48
C THR A 11 -0.95 6.91 6.55
N GLY A 12 -1.91 6.92 5.63
CA GLY A 12 -2.24 8.06 4.76
C GLY A 12 -1.18 8.44 3.71
N GLY A 13 -0.30 7.51 3.36
CA GLY A 13 0.85 7.74 2.48
C GLY A 13 0.54 7.84 0.99
N THR A 14 1.58 8.02 0.15
CA THR A 14 1.44 8.15 -1.31
C THR A 14 0.72 6.96 -1.97
N ILE A 15 0.94 5.75 -1.44
CA ILE A 15 0.26 4.52 -1.84
C ILE A 15 -1.26 4.61 -1.66
N GLN A 16 -1.74 5.51 -0.78
CA GLN A 16 -3.15 5.78 -0.52
C GLN A 16 -3.64 7.12 -1.06
N ASN A 17 -2.74 7.89 -1.68
CA ASN A 17 -3.06 9.19 -2.25
C ASN A 17 -3.40 8.99 -3.72
N GLY A 18 -4.65 9.24 -4.11
CA GLY A 18 -5.07 9.26 -5.51
C GLY A 18 -4.93 10.64 -6.14
N GLN A 19 -4.83 10.70 -7.47
CA GLN A 19 -5.18 11.93 -8.19
C GLN A 19 -6.70 12.16 -8.08
N PRO A 20 -7.17 13.43 -8.00
CA PRO A 20 -8.59 13.73 -8.18
C PRO A 20 -9.00 13.32 -9.60
N LEU A 21 -9.79 12.28 -9.75
CA LEU A 21 -10.21 11.75 -11.06
C LEU A 21 -11.37 12.57 -11.70
N VAL A 22 -11.59 13.82 -11.25
CA VAL A 22 -12.53 14.77 -11.87
C VAL A 22 -11.74 16.03 -12.10
N THR A 23 -11.51 16.32 -13.38
CA THR A 23 -11.14 17.65 -13.84
C THR A 23 -12.39 18.24 -14.47
N SER A 24 -12.87 19.37 -13.96
CA SER A 24 -13.94 20.08 -14.64
C SER A 24 -13.43 20.64 -15.98
N THR A 25 -14.35 21.01 -16.87
CA THR A 25 -14.01 21.70 -18.13
C THR A 25 -13.24 23.01 -17.92
N LYS A 26 -13.37 23.65 -16.74
CA LYS A 26 -12.54 24.81 -16.35
C LYS A 26 -11.07 24.46 -16.12
N ALA A 27 -10.75 23.18 -15.85
CA ALA A 27 -9.38 22.67 -15.70
C ALA A 27 -8.86 22.00 -17.00
N GLY A 28 -9.60 22.09 -18.10
CA GLY A 28 -9.15 21.61 -19.42
C GLY A 28 -9.19 20.09 -19.64
N GLY A 29 -9.84 19.31 -18.77
CA GLY A 29 -9.93 17.85 -18.94
C GLY A 29 -11.29 17.38 -19.48
N ALA A 30 -11.28 16.30 -20.26
CA ALA A 30 -12.45 15.66 -20.83
C ALA A 30 -13.06 14.62 -19.86
N PHE A 31 -14.34 14.27 -20.04
CA PHE A 31 -15.09 13.24 -19.28
C PHE A 31 -14.61 11.80 -19.53
N ASN A 32 -13.37 11.62 -19.99
CA ASN A 32 -12.88 10.37 -20.56
C ASN A 32 -12.26 9.44 -19.51
N LEU A 33 -12.37 9.76 -18.22
CA LEU A 33 -11.74 9.00 -17.15
C LEU A 33 -12.81 8.18 -16.41
N LEU A 34 -12.69 6.86 -16.54
CA LEU A 34 -13.48 5.92 -15.76
C LEU A 34 -13.04 5.98 -14.29
N ARG A 35 -14.01 5.89 -13.39
CA ARG A 35 -13.82 5.80 -11.95
C ARG A 35 -14.32 4.44 -11.48
N PRO A 36 -13.53 3.74 -10.66
CA PRO A 36 -14.06 2.64 -9.86
C PRO A 36 -15.29 3.14 -9.07
N GLN A 37 -16.44 2.51 -9.25
CA GLN A 37 -17.71 2.90 -8.62
C GLN A 37 -18.49 1.64 -8.23
N ARG A 38 -19.18 1.69 -7.09
CA ARG A 38 -20.16 0.66 -6.73
C ARG A 38 -21.49 1.01 -7.40
N LEU A 39 -22.14 0.01 -7.95
CA LEU A 39 -23.51 0.16 -8.41
C LEU A 39 -24.45 0.12 -7.22
N HIS A 40 -25.55 0.88 -7.29
CA HIS A 40 -26.61 0.81 -6.28
C HIS A 40 -27.54 -0.39 -6.53
N GLU A 41 -27.81 -0.67 -7.80
CA GLU A 41 -28.63 -1.78 -8.30
C GLU A 41 -27.95 -2.39 -9.53
N SER A 42 -28.33 -3.60 -9.92
CA SER A 42 -27.71 -4.27 -11.05
C SER A 42 -28.03 -3.56 -12.37
N VAL A 43 -27.01 -3.35 -13.20
CA VAL A 43 -27.12 -2.62 -14.47
C VAL A 43 -26.71 -3.55 -15.60
N SER A 44 -27.54 -3.64 -16.64
CA SER A 44 -27.16 -4.37 -17.87
C SER A 44 -26.39 -3.44 -18.79
N VAL A 45 -25.18 -3.86 -19.17
CA VAL A 45 -24.31 -3.13 -20.11
C VAL A 45 -24.02 -3.98 -21.34
N LYS A 46 -23.72 -3.31 -22.46
CA LYS A 46 -23.21 -3.94 -23.68
C LYS A 46 -21.71 -3.71 -23.75
N ILE A 47 -20.93 -4.80 -23.84
CA ILE A 47 -19.47 -4.76 -24.00
C ILE A 47 -19.16 -5.16 -25.44
N SER A 48 -18.40 -4.35 -26.20
CA SER A 48 -18.08 -4.70 -27.58
C SER A 48 -17.24 -5.97 -27.65
N LYS A 49 -17.52 -6.81 -28.64
CA LYS A 49 -16.70 -7.97 -29.01
C LYS A 49 -15.57 -7.52 -29.92
N GLU A 50 -14.71 -6.65 -29.42
CA GLU A 50 -13.55 -6.13 -30.15
C GLU A 50 -12.31 -6.32 -29.28
N ASP A 51 -11.15 -6.53 -29.90
CA ASP A 51 -9.87 -6.47 -29.21
C ASP A 51 -9.51 -5.01 -28.86
N LEU A 52 -8.37 -4.82 -28.19
CA LEU A 52 -7.92 -3.50 -27.75
C LEU A 52 -7.65 -2.52 -28.90
N ASP A 53 -7.44 -3.03 -30.12
CA ASP A 53 -7.20 -2.24 -31.33
C ASP A 53 -8.50 -2.00 -32.12
N GLY A 54 -9.64 -2.48 -31.62
CA GLY A 54 -10.95 -2.34 -32.27
C GLY A 54 -11.20 -3.40 -33.34
N ASN A 55 -10.39 -4.46 -33.43
CA ASN A 55 -10.65 -5.54 -34.37
C ASN A 55 -11.76 -6.44 -33.82
N PRO A 56 -12.76 -6.84 -34.64
CA PRO A 56 -13.81 -7.73 -34.19
C PRO A 56 -13.26 -9.06 -33.68
N LEU A 57 -13.71 -9.47 -32.50
CA LEU A 57 -13.47 -10.80 -31.93
C LEU A 57 -14.46 -11.84 -32.47
N SER A 58 -15.56 -11.43 -33.12
CA SER A 58 -16.51 -12.36 -33.73
C SER A 58 -16.06 -12.77 -35.13
N THR A 59 -16.14 -14.07 -35.43
CA THR A 59 -15.80 -14.63 -36.75
C THR A 59 -17.03 -14.86 -37.65
N GLY A 60 -18.23 -14.57 -37.15
CA GLY A 60 -19.51 -14.83 -37.84
C GLY A 60 -20.23 -13.54 -38.25
N ALA A 61 -20.62 -13.44 -39.52
CA ALA A 61 -21.26 -12.25 -40.11
C ALA A 61 -22.60 -11.83 -39.48
N ASN A 62 -23.20 -12.68 -38.64
CA ASN A 62 -24.51 -12.47 -38.01
C ASN A 62 -24.48 -12.58 -36.47
N GLU A 63 -23.30 -12.60 -35.85
CA GLU A 63 -23.24 -12.56 -34.38
C GLU A 63 -23.41 -11.13 -33.86
N ASP A 64 -24.16 -10.97 -32.77
CA ASP A 64 -24.25 -9.69 -32.07
C ASP A 64 -22.84 -9.19 -31.73
N PRO A 65 -22.48 -7.94 -32.08
CA PRO A 65 -21.15 -7.38 -31.87
C PRO A 65 -20.88 -7.01 -30.41
N TYR A 66 -21.78 -7.39 -29.49
CA TYR A 66 -21.67 -7.10 -28.07
C TYR A 66 -21.98 -8.34 -27.23
N TRP A 67 -21.35 -8.43 -26.06
CA TRP A 67 -21.86 -9.23 -24.95
C TRP A 67 -22.84 -8.40 -24.13
N SER A 68 -24.00 -8.97 -23.79
CA SER A 68 -24.88 -8.40 -22.78
C SER A 68 -24.44 -8.93 -21.42
N VAL A 69 -23.91 -8.05 -20.56
CA VAL A 69 -23.41 -8.41 -19.24
C VAL A 69 -24.20 -7.65 -18.20
N THR A 70 -24.73 -8.35 -17.21
CA THR A 70 -25.32 -7.72 -16.03
C THR A 70 -24.23 -7.51 -15.01
N LEU A 71 -24.02 -6.25 -14.64
CA LEU A 71 -23.10 -5.84 -13.59
C LEU A 71 -23.89 -5.80 -12.27
N ASP A 72 -23.52 -6.63 -11.30
CA ASP A 72 -24.18 -6.68 -10.00
C ASP A 72 -23.43 -5.84 -8.94
N PRO A 73 -24.14 -5.12 -8.03
CA PRO A 73 -23.50 -4.42 -6.92
C PRO A 73 -22.58 -5.32 -6.06
N SER A 74 -22.92 -6.61 -5.94
CA SER A 74 -22.14 -7.57 -5.16
C SER A 74 -20.79 -7.93 -5.76
N ASP A 75 -20.60 -7.73 -7.07
CA ASP A 75 -19.30 -7.95 -7.72
C ASP A 75 -18.27 -6.91 -7.24
N GLY A 76 -18.71 -5.76 -6.72
CA GLY A 76 -17.86 -4.70 -6.16
C GLY A 76 -17.72 -3.45 -7.05
N LEU A 77 -16.47 -3.06 -7.36
CA LEU A 77 -16.14 -1.84 -8.09
C LEU A 77 -16.08 -2.01 -9.61
N TYR A 78 -16.79 -1.16 -10.37
CA TYR A 78 -16.66 -1.10 -11.82
C TYR A 78 -16.00 0.19 -12.25
N LEU A 79 -15.10 0.12 -13.24
CA LEU A 79 -14.60 1.31 -13.92
C LEU A 79 -15.73 1.88 -14.79
N LEU A 80 -16.41 2.91 -14.28
CA LEU A 80 -17.54 3.56 -14.94
C LEU A 80 -17.29 5.06 -15.06
N PRO A 81 -17.84 5.75 -16.07
CA PRO A 81 -17.87 7.21 -16.07
C PRO A 81 -18.53 7.71 -14.77
N PRO A 82 -18.14 8.88 -14.22
CA PRO A 82 -18.78 9.43 -13.03
C PRO A 82 -20.30 9.54 -13.24
N MET A 83 -21.07 8.89 -12.36
CA MET A 83 -22.54 8.92 -12.41
C MET A 83 -23.06 9.84 -11.31
N THR A 84 -23.75 10.92 -11.68
CA THR A 84 -24.49 11.76 -10.73
C THR A 84 -25.93 11.90 -11.20
N PRO A 85 -26.94 11.67 -10.34
CA PRO A 85 -28.31 12.03 -10.65
C PRO A 85 -28.38 13.54 -10.93
N ASP A 86 -28.74 13.91 -12.16
CA ASP A 86 -29.10 15.26 -12.60
C ASP A 86 -28.08 16.39 -12.32
N LYS A 87 -26.78 16.11 -12.12
CA LYS A 87 -25.76 17.13 -11.82
C LYS A 87 -24.46 16.95 -12.58
N SER A 88 -23.84 18.07 -12.95
CA SER A 88 -22.42 18.13 -13.36
C SER A 88 -21.50 17.79 -12.16
N PRO A 89 -20.34 17.14 -12.40
CA PRO A 89 -19.41 16.84 -11.32
C PRO A 89 -18.90 18.13 -10.65
N PRO A 90 -18.58 18.08 -9.34
CA PRO A 90 -18.17 19.26 -8.59
C PRO A 90 -16.95 19.97 -9.20
N GLU A 91 -16.94 21.30 -9.16
CA GLU A 91 -15.80 22.10 -9.61
C GLU A 91 -14.63 21.95 -8.62
N GLY A 92 -13.48 21.46 -9.10
CA GLY A 92 -12.20 21.54 -8.39
C GLY A 92 -11.52 20.20 -8.12
N TYR A 93 -10.19 20.25 -8.02
CA TYR A 93 -9.34 19.15 -7.60
C TYR A 93 -9.47 18.93 -6.09
N ALA A 94 -10.11 17.85 -5.65
CA ALA A 94 -9.96 17.36 -4.29
C ALA A 94 -9.10 16.09 -4.34
N ALA A 95 -7.86 16.14 -3.84
CA ALA A 95 -7.06 14.93 -3.66
C ALA A 95 -7.84 14.02 -2.71
N VAL A 96 -8.48 12.99 -3.25
CA VAL A 96 -9.22 12.03 -2.44
C VAL A 96 -8.20 11.05 -1.91
N HIS A 97 -7.92 11.15 -0.61
CA HIS A 97 -7.25 10.08 0.12
C HIS A 97 -8.17 8.87 0.12
N MET A 98 -7.72 7.78 -0.50
CA MET A 98 -8.52 6.56 -0.59
C MET A 98 -8.29 5.71 0.64
N ASN A 99 -9.38 5.12 1.12
CA ASN A 99 -9.34 4.12 2.19
C ASN A 99 -8.49 2.91 1.75
N ALA A 100 -7.70 2.31 2.64
CA ALA A 100 -6.87 1.15 2.29
C ALA A 100 -7.70 -0.03 1.74
N ARG A 101 -8.89 -0.27 2.30
CA ARG A 101 -9.83 -1.30 1.81
C ARG A 101 -10.17 -1.06 0.34
N ARG A 102 -10.34 0.21 -0.01
CA ARG A 102 -10.65 0.60 -1.37
C ARG A 102 -9.50 0.30 -2.33
N ILE A 103 -8.27 0.61 -1.95
CA ILE A 103 -7.08 0.34 -2.77
C ILE A 103 -6.90 -1.16 -2.97
N ILE A 104 -7.08 -1.96 -1.92
CA ILE A 104 -7.02 -3.43 -2.00
C ILE A 104 -8.08 -3.96 -2.99
N GLU A 105 -9.33 -3.49 -2.87
CA GLU A 105 -10.41 -3.87 -3.80
C GLU A 105 -10.08 -3.49 -5.26
N GLU A 106 -9.50 -2.32 -5.48
CA GLU A 106 -9.12 -1.87 -6.82
C GLU A 106 -7.95 -2.68 -7.40
N ILE A 107 -6.92 -2.97 -6.60
CA ILE A 107 -5.79 -3.81 -7.02
C ILE A 107 -6.26 -5.20 -7.40
N ASP A 108 -7.09 -5.84 -6.56
CA ASP A 108 -7.56 -7.19 -6.85
C ASP A 108 -8.48 -7.25 -8.06
N ARG A 109 -9.27 -6.20 -8.28
CA ARG A 109 -10.27 -6.19 -9.34
C ARG A 109 -9.73 -5.73 -10.69
N PHE A 110 -8.85 -4.75 -10.70
CA PHE A 110 -8.34 -4.11 -11.94
C PHE A 110 -6.86 -4.38 -12.19
N GLY A 111 -6.08 -4.71 -11.15
CA GLY A 111 -4.69 -5.08 -11.30
C GLY A 111 -4.55 -6.42 -12.02
N LEU A 112 -3.73 -6.42 -13.07
CA LEU A 112 -3.31 -7.61 -13.79
C LEU A 112 -1.80 -7.74 -13.68
N ASP A 113 -1.34 -8.97 -13.41
CA ASP A 113 0.08 -9.26 -13.51
C ASP A 113 0.54 -9.53 -14.94
N THR A 114 1.84 -9.82 -15.10
CA THR A 114 2.46 -10.12 -16.39
C THR A 114 1.90 -11.39 -17.06
N ALA A 115 1.21 -12.25 -16.30
CA ALA A 115 0.52 -13.44 -16.79
C ALA A 115 -0.99 -13.23 -16.98
N GLY A 116 -1.50 -12.00 -16.81
CA GLY A 116 -2.92 -11.65 -16.93
C GLY A 116 -3.79 -12.15 -15.76
N ARG A 117 -3.20 -12.49 -14.61
CA ARG A 117 -3.95 -12.90 -13.41
C ARG A 117 -4.34 -11.67 -12.60
N ASN A 118 -5.55 -11.69 -12.05
CA ASN A 118 -6.08 -10.71 -11.09
C ASN A 118 -6.23 -11.31 -9.68
N GLY A 119 -6.75 -10.53 -8.73
CA GLY A 119 -7.04 -11.00 -7.37
C GLY A 119 -5.79 -11.39 -6.59
N LEU A 120 -4.66 -10.72 -6.85
CA LEU A 120 -3.35 -11.09 -6.34
C LEU A 120 -3.25 -11.03 -4.81
N LEU A 121 -3.89 -10.02 -4.19
CA LEU A 121 -3.92 -9.85 -2.74
C LEU A 121 -4.85 -10.86 -2.09
N ALA A 122 -6.10 -10.96 -2.58
CA ALA A 122 -7.10 -11.92 -2.07
C ALA A 122 -6.66 -13.39 -2.22
N LYS A 123 -5.84 -13.72 -3.22
CA LYS A 123 -5.25 -15.06 -3.38
C LYS A 123 -4.07 -15.32 -2.44
N ALA A 124 -3.36 -14.27 -2.02
CA ALA A 124 -2.18 -14.40 -1.16
C ALA A 124 -2.56 -14.47 0.33
N ALA A 125 -3.51 -13.66 0.78
CA ALA A 125 -3.83 -13.53 2.21
C ALA A 125 -5.26 -13.05 2.48
N GLN A 126 -5.75 -13.35 3.68
CA GLN A 126 -6.90 -12.63 4.25
C GLN A 126 -6.41 -11.30 4.82
N LEU A 127 -6.72 -10.19 4.16
CA LEU A 127 -6.28 -8.86 4.57
C LEU A 127 -7.27 -8.20 5.52
N GLU A 128 -6.77 -7.76 6.69
CA GLU A 128 -7.55 -7.00 7.66
C GLU A 128 -7.01 -5.58 7.81
N VAL A 129 -7.76 -4.59 7.34
CA VAL A 129 -7.38 -3.18 7.49
C VAL A 129 -7.70 -2.66 8.89
N ARG A 130 -6.69 -2.15 9.58
CA ARG A 130 -6.77 -1.56 10.93
C ARG A 130 -6.38 -0.09 10.91
N GLU A 131 -7.38 0.77 10.82
CA GLU A 131 -7.19 2.21 10.88
C GLU A 131 -6.81 2.63 12.31
N ILE A 132 -5.80 3.49 12.41
CA ILE A 132 -5.39 4.07 13.69
C ILE A 132 -6.15 5.37 13.87
N ILE A 133 -6.90 5.52 14.95
CA ILE A 133 -7.53 6.79 15.32
C ILE A 133 -6.64 7.47 16.35
N ASP A 134 -6.18 8.68 16.04
CA ASP A 134 -5.46 9.51 17.00
C ASP A 134 -6.44 9.91 18.11
N PRO A 135 -6.18 9.52 19.39
CA PRO A 135 -7.09 9.80 20.48
C PRO A 135 -7.21 11.29 20.81
N HIS A 136 -6.23 12.12 20.43
CA HIS A 136 -6.26 13.56 20.66
C HIS A 136 -7.15 14.30 19.66
N THR A 137 -7.20 13.84 18.41
CA THR A 137 -7.95 14.51 17.34
C THR A 137 -9.24 13.79 16.97
N GLY A 138 -9.40 12.52 17.36
CA GLY A 138 -10.52 11.65 16.97
C GLY A 138 -10.54 11.36 15.47
N ARG A 139 -9.42 11.58 14.77
CA ARG A 139 -9.29 11.40 13.32
C ARG A 139 -8.36 10.24 13.02
N GLU A 140 -8.57 9.62 11.87
CA GLU A 140 -7.63 8.63 11.35
C GLU A 140 -6.24 9.25 11.19
N LEU A 141 -5.23 8.52 11.67
CA LEU A 141 -3.83 8.88 11.55
C LEU A 141 -3.41 8.87 10.08
N ARG A 142 -2.92 10.00 9.59
CA ARG A 142 -2.56 10.17 8.18
C ARG A 142 -1.29 11.00 8.05
N ALA A 143 -0.33 10.50 7.26
CA ALA A 143 0.85 11.22 6.83
C ALA A 143 0.44 12.32 5.86
N GLY A 144 0.15 13.52 6.38
CA GLY A 144 -0.26 14.69 5.60
C GLY A 144 0.88 15.34 4.81
N GLY A 145 1.71 14.57 4.10
CA GLY A 145 2.91 15.06 3.40
C GLY A 145 4.01 15.58 4.32
N GLN A 146 3.88 15.39 5.64
CA GLN A 146 4.84 15.72 6.69
C GLN A 146 5.40 14.45 7.35
N THR A 147 6.39 14.63 8.21
CA THR A 147 6.93 13.60 9.10
C THR A 147 5.95 13.28 10.22
N PHE A 148 5.93 12.02 10.68
CA PHE A 148 5.19 11.62 11.86
C PHE A 148 5.90 12.13 13.11
N SER A 149 5.13 12.67 14.06
CA SER A 149 5.61 12.93 15.40
C SER A 149 5.94 11.62 16.14
N MET A 150 6.76 11.71 17.20
CA MET A 150 7.08 10.55 18.03
C MET A 150 5.84 9.88 18.62
N PHE A 151 4.82 10.66 18.99
CA PHE A 151 3.56 10.14 19.48
C PHE A 151 2.84 9.30 18.41
N GLU A 152 2.80 9.78 17.17
CA GLU A 152 2.19 9.05 16.06
C GLU A 152 2.96 7.76 15.73
N LEU A 153 4.30 7.78 15.80
CA LEU A 153 5.11 6.56 15.68
C LEU A 153 4.80 5.54 16.80
N VAL A 154 4.58 6.02 18.03
CA VAL A 154 4.12 5.19 19.15
C VAL A 154 2.75 4.56 18.85
N LEU A 155 1.80 5.34 18.33
CA LEU A 155 0.49 4.80 17.91
C LEU A 155 0.63 3.71 16.85
N ILE A 156 1.46 3.94 15.82
CA ILE A 156 1.73 2.95 14.76
C ILE A 156 2.34 1.68 15.35
N SER A 157 3.36 1.80 16.20
CA SER A 157 4.02 0.64 16.80
C SER A 157 3.10 -0.13 17.75
N ASN A 158 2.24 0.54 18.51
CA ASN A 158 1.29 -0.11 19.39
C ASN A 158 0.23 -0.87 18.57
N ALA A 159 -0.28 -0.29 17.48
CA ALA A 159 -1.21 -0.96 16.58
C ALA A 159 -0.58 -2.20 15.90
N VAL A 160 0.69 -2.11 15.49
CA VAL A 160 1.44 -3.27 14.96
C VAL A 160 1.56 -4.37 16.02
N ASN A 161 1.96 -4.01 17.25
CA ASN A 161 2.11 -4.98 18.34
C ASN A 161 0.78 -5.66 18.70
N GLU A 162 -0.32 -4.90 18.75
CA GLU A 162 -1.66 -5.44 18.99
C GLU A 162 -2.07 -6.42 17.90
N ALA A 163 -1.91 -6.05 16.63
CA ALA A 163 -2.23 -6.92 15.50
C ALA A 163 -1.40 -8.21 15.52
N LEU A 164 -0.11 -8.12 15.81
CA LEU A 164 0.79 -9.28 15.84
C LEU A 164 0.65 -10.14 17.09
N ALA A 165 0.03 -9.65 18.16
CA ALA A 165 -0.29 -10.43 19.36
C ALA A 165 -1.42 -11.45 19.11
N GLU A 166 -2.28 -11.21 18.11
CA GLU A 166 -3.33 -12.15 17.74
C GLU A 166 -2.76 -13.44 17.15
N SER A 167 -3.29 -14.58 17.57
CA SER A 167 -2.77 -15.89 17.18
C SER A 167 -2.99 -16.24 15.71
N ASP A 168 -4.03 -15.69 15.09
CA ASP A 168 -4.40 -15.93 13.69
C ASP A 168 -3.70 -14.97 12.71
N THR A 169 -3.25 -13.80 13.17
CA THR A 169 -2.44 -12.85 12.37
C THR A 169 -1.02 -13.36 12.18
N THR A 170 -0.59 -13.51 10.94
CA THR A 170 0.71 -14.09 10.56
C THR A 170 1.79 -13.06 10.27
N GLY A 171 1.41 -11.82 9.96
CA GLY A 171 2.29 -10.71 9.65
C GLY A 171 1.53 -9.39 9.53
N CYS A 172 2.26 -8.29 9.39
CA CYS A 172 1.70 -6.95 9.29
C CYS A 172 2.35 -6.18 8.13
N VAL A 173 1.54 -5.49 7.33
CA VAL A 173 1.98 -4.57 6.29
C VAL A 173 1.53 -3.14 6.64
N ILE A 174 2.45 -2.19 6.56
CA ILE A 174 2.21 -0.77 6.80
C ILE A 174 2.27 -0.06 5.46
N THR A 175 1.20 0.62 5.06
CA THR A 175 1.16 1.35 3.79
C THR A 175 1.57 2.80 4.02
N HIS A 176 2.67 3.24 3.40
CA HIS A 176 3.34 4.49 3.75
C HIS A 176 3.71 5.35 2.53
N GLY A 177 4.03 6.63 2.77
CA GLY A 177 4.66 7.50 1.78
C GLY A 177 6.18 7.43 1.88
N THR A 178 6.93 7.68 0.82
CA THR A 178 8.40 7.49 0.89
C THR A 178 9.16 8.54 1.71
N PHE A 179 8.53 9.65 2.12
CA PHE A 179 9.26 10.75 2.75
C PHE A 179 9.87 10.38 4.11
N THR A 180 9.14 9.63 4.93
CA THR A 180 9.60 9.17 6.26
C THR A 180 9.46 7.66 6.44
N ALA A 181 9.36 6.90 5.34
CA ALA A 181 9.22 5.44 5.41
C ALA A 181 10.42 4.80 6.13
N GLU A 182 11.65 5.29 5.92
CA GLU A 182 12.84 4.79 6.60
C GLU A 182 12.81 5.02 8.12
N GLU A 183 12.35 6.20 8.56
CA GLU A 183 12.22 6.56 9.97
C GLU A 183 11.18 5.68 10.67
N THR A 184 9.98 5.55 10.08
CA THR A 184 8.91 4.69 10.59
C THR A 184 9.35 3.23 10.64
N ALA A 185 9.96 2.74 9.56
CA ALA A 185 10.41 1.36 9.49
C ALA A 185 11.53 1.07 10.52
N CYS A 186 12.47 2.01 10.71
CA CYS A 186 13.52 1.92 11.72
C CYS A 186 12.95 1.95 13.14
N PHE A 187 11.94 2.79 13.41
CA PHE A 187 11.26 2.80 14.71
C PHE A 187 10.63 1.43 15.01
N LEU A 188 9.84 0.89 14.08
CA LEU A 188 9.23 -0.44 14.19
C LEU A 188 10.27 -1.57 14.34
N HIS A 189 11.42 -1.44 13.66
CA HIS A 189 12.52 -2.40 13.75
C HIS A 189 13.02 -2.58 15.19
N TYR A 190 12.90 -1.56 16.05
CA TYR A 190 13.34 -1.61 17.44
C TYR A 190 12.21 -1.78 18.45
N THR A 191 10.99 -1.34 18.15
CA THR A 191 9.90 -1.29 19.13
C THR A 191 8.90 -2.45 19.04
N VAL A 192 8.82 -3.13 17.89
CA VAL A 192 7.88 -4.25 17.72
C VAL A 192 8.33 -5.45 18.55
N ASN A 193 7.42 -6.01 19.34
CA ASN A 193 7.67 -7.14 20.23
C ASN A 193 7.13 -8.46 19.64
N SER A 194 7.55 -8.79 18.42
CA SER A 194 7.15 -10.00 17.71
C SER A 194 8.27 -10.46 16.78
N ASP A 195 8.30 -11.75 16.46
CA ASP A 195 9.15 -12.32 15.41
C ASP A 195 8.40 -12.49 14.07
N LYS A 196 7.09 -12.22 14.04
CA LYS A 196 6.27 -12.23 12.82
C LYS A 196 6.72 -11.11 11.85
N PRO A 197 6.57 -11.30 10.53
CA PRO A 197 7.01 -10.31 9.54
C PRO A 197 6.30 -8.95 9.71
N VAL A 198 7.09 -7.88 9.67
CA VAL A 198 6.63 -6.49 9.59
C VAL A 198 7.19 -5.87 8.33
N VAL A 199 6.31 -5.45 7.41
CA VAL A 199 6.71 -4.93 6.11
C VAL A 199 6.14 -3.54 5.90
N VAL A 200 7.00 -2.55 5.67
CA VAL A 200 6.59 -1.21 5.25
C VAL A 200 6.60 -1.16 3.73
N ALA A 201 5.42 -1.02 3.13
CA ALA A 201 5.23 -0.81 1.69
C ALA A 201 5.09 0.69 1.43
N ALA A 202 5.92 1.23 0.53
CA ALA A 202 5.88 2.66 0.21
C ALA A 202 5.70 2.89 -1.29
N SER A 203 5.22 4.08 -1.65
CA SER A 203 5.08 4.48 -3.06
C SER A 203 5.61 5.89 -3.32
N GLN A 204 6.21 6.12 -4.49
CA GLN A 204 6.62 7.45 -4.94
C GLN A 204 5.60 8.09 -5.87
N ARG A 205 4.80 7.30 -6.58
CA ARG A 205 3.68 7.78 -7.38
C ARG A 205 2.36 7.51 -6.69
N ARG A 206 1.47 8.48 -6.81
CA ARG A 206 0.10 8.42 -6.28
C ARG A 206 -0.62 7.20 -6.86
N HIS A 207 -1.48 6.57 -6.07
CA HIS A 207 -2.45 5.61 -6.59
C HIS A 207 -3.20 6.21 -7.79
N SER A 208 -3.60 5.36 -8.73
CA SER A 208 -4.27 5.74 -9.99
C SER A 208 -3.49 6.65 -10.94
N SER A 209 -2.23 7.01 -10.63
CA SER A 209 -1.38 7.72 -11.59
C SER A 209 -0.77 6.74 -12.60
N MET A 210 -0.43 7.23 -13.79
CA MET A 210 0.21 6.41 -14.82
C MET A 210 1.53 5.84 -14.30
N GLY A 211 1.66 4.51 -14.38
CA GLY A 211 2.84 3.80 -13.90
C GLY A 211 3.02 3.88 -12.39
N ASN A 212 1.93 3.95 -11.61
CA ASN A 212 1.99 3.91 -10.16
C ASN A 212 2.77 2.67 -9.69
N ASP A 213 3.64 2.87 -8.69
CA ASP A 213 4.45 1.82 -8.09
C ASP A 213 3.80 1.21 -6.83
N GLY A 214 2.79 1.88 -6.27
CA GLY A 214 2.16 1.50 -5.01
C GLY A 214 1.40 0.18 -5.07
N ASP A 215 0.73 -0.11 -6.18
CA ASP A 215 -0.05 -1.34 -6.37
C ASP A 215 0.85 -2.57 -6.24
N TRP A 216 1.94 -2.59 -7.02
CA TRP A 216 2.89 -3.70 -7.00
C TRP A 216 3.66 -3.78 -5.67
N ASN A 217 4.08 -2.64 -5.12
CA ASN A 217 4.75 -2.63 -3.82
C ASN A 217 3.86 -3.19 -2.70
N LEU A 218 2.53 -2.99 -2.76
CA LEU A 218 1.60 -3.59 -1.80
C LEU A 218 1.50 -5.11 -1.97
N VAL A 219 1.38 -5.57 -3.21
CA VAL A 219 1.31 -7.01 -3.52
C VAL A 219 2.60 -7.71 -3.07
N ASP A 220 3.76 -7.14 -3.37
CA ASP A 220 5.05 -7.68 -2.94
C ASP A 220 5.21 -7.65 -1.42
N ALA A 221 4.75 -6.59 -0.76
CA ALA A 221 4.78 -6.53 0.70
C ALA A 221 3.90 -7.62 1.34
N VAL A 222 2.73 -7.92 0.78
CA VAL A 222 1.88 -9.02 1.25
C VAL A 222 2.53 -10.37 0.97
N ARG A 223 3.16 -10.57 -0.19
CA ARG A 223 3.95 -11.79 -0.49
C ARG A 223 5.08 -12.00 0.52
N VAL A 224 5.83 -10.95 0.82
CA VAL A 224 6.90 -10.99 1.83
C VAL A 224 6.32 -11.28 3.21
N ALA A 225 5.22 -10.62 3.61
CA ALA A 225 4.62 -10.80 4.93
C ALA A 225 4.03 -12.19 5.15
N THR A 226 3.66 -12.89 4.07
CA THR A 226 3.15 -14.27 4.08
C THR A 226 4.25 -15.32 3.90
N HIS A 227 5.46 -14.91 3.52
CA HIS A 227 6.54 -15.86 3.24
C HIS A 227 7.10 -16.48 4.54
N PRO A 228 7.23 -17.81 4.63
CA PRO A 228 7.72 -18.48 5.85
C PRO A 228 9.10 -17.98 6.30
N ASP A 229 9.99 -17.72 5.35
CA ASP A 229 11.36 -17.27 5.64
C ASP A 229 11.46 -15.80 6.04
N ALA A 230 10.37 -15.02 5.97
CA ALA A 230 10.38 -13.61 6.39
C ALA A 230 10.42 -13.45 7.93
N LYS A 231 10.12 -14.53 8.66
CA LYS A 231 10.08 -14.54 10.12
C LYS A 231 11.44 -14.20 10.73
N GLY A 232 11.44 -13.30 11.72
CA GLY A 232 12.63 -12.97 12.51
C GLY A 232 13.73 -12.24 11.73
N ARG A 233 13.35 -11.44 10.72
CA ARG A 233 14.24 -10.54 9.97
C ARG A 233 14.10 -9.06 10.33
N GLY A 234 13.36 -8.78 11.41
CA GLY A 234 13.05 -7.42 11.84
C GLY A 234 11.98 -6.78 10.98
N ALA A 235 11.75 -5.47 11.17
CA ALA A 235 10.99 -4.70 10.20
C ALA A 235 11.79 -4.60 8.88
N MET A 236 11.08 -4.68 7.77
CA MET A 236 11.60 -4.59 6.41
C MET A 236 10.87 -3.49 5.64
N LEU A 237 11.54 -2.86 4.69
CA LEU A 237 10.92 -1.96 3.71
C LEU A 237 10.90 -2.66 2.36
N VAL A 238 9.73 -2.77 1.73
CA VAL A 238 9.59 -3.38 0.40
C VAL A 238 9.20 -2.30 -0.60
N MET A 239 10.02 -2.17 -1.64
CA MET A 239 9.77 -1.26 -2.75
C MET A 239 10.56 -1.71 -3.97
N ASN A 240 9.97 -1.62 -5.15
CA ASN A 240 10.65 -1.89 -6.43
C ASN A 240 11.28 -3.29 -6.44
N GLU A 241 10.50 -4.30 -6.05
CA GLU A 241 10.91 -5.71 -5.99
C GLU A 241 12.09 -5.99 -5.04
N GLU A 242 12.53 -5.02 -4.23
CA GLU A 242 13.65 -5.16 -3.30
C GLU A 242 13.14 -5.20 -1.86
N ILE A 243 13.66 -6.16 -1.08
CA ILE A 243 13.37 -6.32 0.33
C ILE A 243 14.54 -5.73 1.11
N MET A 244 14.32 -4.62 1.80
CA MET A 244 15.38 -3.87 2.46
C MET A 244 15.28 -3.96 3.99
N SER A 245 16.43 -4.05 4.65
CA SER A 245 16.55 -3.93 6.10
C SER A 245 16.22 -2.50 6.52
N SER A 246 15.19 -2.33 7.36
CA SER A 246 14.74 -1.02 7.81
C SER A 246 15.80 -0.20 8.58
N ARG A 247 16.83 -0.87 9.11
CA ARG A 247 17.94 -0.21 9.80
C ARG A 247 18.95 0.42 8.84
N GLU A 248 19.13 -0.15 7.66
CA GLU A 248 20.24 0.16 6.74
C GLU A 248 19.78 0.90 5.48
N VAL A 249 18.47 1.07 5.30
CA VAL A 249 17.85 1.70 4.14
C VAL A 249 17.75 3.22 4.32
N THR A 250 18.03 3.98 3.27
CA THR A 250 17.75 5.42 3.21
C THR A 250 17.32 5.84 1.81
N LYS A 251 16.49 6.87 1.72
CA LYS A 251 16.03 7.46 0.47
C LYS A 251 17.11 8.37 -0.11
N THR A 252 17.71 7.93 -1.20
CA THR A 252 18.74 8.66 -1.95
C THR A 252 18.18 9.46 -3.13
N ASN A 253 16.97 9.14 -3.61
CA ASN A 253 16.37 9.81 -4.77
C ASN A 253 14.87 10.06 -4.60
N GLN A 254 14.40 11.18 -5.14
CA GLN A 254 12.97 11.55 -5.22
C GLN A 254 12.25 10.85 -6.40
N ARG A 255 12.97 10.09 -7.22
CA ARG A 255 12.42 9.24 -8.29
C ARG A 255 12.20 7.81 -7.79
N PRO A 256 11.22 7.07 -8.33
CA PRO A 256 11.01 5.63 -8.07
C PRO A 256 12.30 4.82 -8.12
N GLY A 257 12.43 3.83 -7.23
CA GLY A 257 13.69 3.09 -7.01
C GLY A 257 14.73 3.83 -6.16
N GLY A 258 14.35 4.97 -5.56
CA GLY A 258 15.25 5.87 -4.86
C GLY A 258 15.67 5.50 -3.44
N PHE A 259 15.49 4.25 -2.99
CA PHE A 259 16.06 3.79 -1.73
C PHE A 259 17.36 3.04 -1.99
N ALA A 260 18.35 3.23 -1.13
CA ALA A 260 19.62 2.53 -1.20
C ALA A 260 20.17 2.32 0.22
N SER A 261 21.31 1.64 0.32
CA SER A 261 21.99 1.54 1.60
C SER A 261 22.54 2.90 2.06
N SER A 262 22.36 3.22 3.33
CA SER A 262 22.88 4.44 3.98
C SER A 262 24.39 4.40 4.27
N GLY A 263 25.14 3.52 3.60
CA GLY A 263 26.58 3.31 3.82
C GLY A 263 26.94 1.99 4.53
N GLY A 264 25.97 1.11 4.73
CA GLY A 264 26.18 -0.27 5.17
C GLY A 264 26.44 -1.24 4.01
N SER A 265 26.82 -2.49 4.32
CA SER A 265 27.17 -3.50 3.31
C SER A 265 26.00 -4.36 2.81
N ALA A 266 24.80 -4.24 3.40
CA ALA A 266 23.70 -5.19 3.17
C ALA A 266 22.31 -4.59 3.47
N SER A 267 21.90 -3.52 2.77
CA SER A 267 20.51 -3.05 2.87
C SER A 267 19.55 -4.04 2.23
N ALA A 268 19.90 -4.65 1.09
CA ALA A 268 19.09 -5.67 0.44
C ALA A 268 19.13 -6.98 1.24
N LEU A 269 18.01 -7.36 1.86
CA LEU A 269 17.83 -8.67 2.48
C LEU A 269 17.41 -9.73 1.46
N GLY A 270 16.82 -9.31 0.34
CA GLY A 270 16.20 -10.18 -0.64
C GLY A 270 15.55 -9.42 -1.78
N SER A 271 14.88 -10.13 -2.67
CA SER A 271 14.05 -9.58 -3.73
C SER A 271 12.73 -10.35 -3.88
N VAL A 272 11.78 -9.73 -4.57
CA VAL A 272 10.50 -10.32 -4.98
C VAL A 272 10.47 -10.33 -6.50
N GLU A 273 10.89 -11.42 -7.12
CA GLU A 273 11.05 -11.52 -8.57
C GLU A 273 10.09 -12.58 -9.12
N SER A 274 9.32 -12.25 -10.16
CA SER A 274 8.40 -13.21 -10.81
C SER A 274 7.47 -13.93 -9.81
N ASP A 275 6.93 -13.18 -8.84
CA ASP A 275 6.12 -13.65 -7.70
C ASP A 275 6.85 -14.51 -6.66
N GLN A 276 8.16 -14.68 -6.78
CA GLN A 276 8.97 -15.44 -5.84
C GLN A 276 9.70 -14.51 -4.88
N VAL A 277 9.51 -14.74 -3.58
CA VAL A 277 10.27 -14.07 -2.52
C VAL A 277 11.56 -14.85 -2.28
N THR A 278 12.71 -14.19 -2.44
CA THR A 278 14.02 -14.79 -2.19
C THR A 278 14.80 -13.94 -1.20
N PHE A 279 15.25 -14.54 -0.10
CA PHE A 279 16.13 -13.88 0.87
C PHE A 279 17.59 -14.29 0.69
N TYR A 280 18.48 -13.30 0.62
CA TYR A 280 19.93 -13.48 0.52
C TYR A 280 20.62 -13.35 1.88
N PHE A 281 20.15 -12.44 2.72
CA PHE A 281 20.81 -12.07 3.97
C PHE A 281 19.82 -11.99 5.14
N ARG A 282 20.35 -12.16 6.35
CA ARG A 282 19.61 -11.98 7.61
C ARG A 282 20.30 -10.92 8.46
N PRO A 283 19.57 -9.99 9.09
CA PRO A 283 20.18 -9.08 10.06
C PRO A 283 20.67 -9.85 11.29
N GLU A 284 21.94 -9.66 11.66
CA GLU A 284 22.53 -10.22 12.89
C GLU A 284 22.40 -9.29 14.10
N ARG A 285 22.17 -7.99 13.86
CA ARG A 285 21.96 -7.02 14.94
C ARG A 285 20.60 -7.25 15.59
N LYS A 286 20.55 -7.08 16.92
CA LYS A 286 19.30 -7.18 17.69
C LYS A 286 18.21 -6.25 17.14
N HIS A 287 17.03 -6.79 16.96
CA HIS A 287 15.83 -6.10 16.49
C HIS A 287 14.57 -6.77 17.02
N THR A 288 13.44 -6.09 16.92
CA THR A 288 12.10 -6.59 17.24
C THR A 288 12.05 -7.35 18.59
N LEU A 289 11.63 -8.62 18.63
CA LEU A 289 11.63 -9.48 19.82
C LEU A 289 12.97 -9.53 20.59
N TRP A 290 14.10 -9.28 19.93
CA TRP A 290 15.44 -9.27 20.53
C TRP A 290 15.98 -7.88 20.82
N SER A 291 15.26 -6.82 20.45
CA SER A 291 15.64 -5.43 20.73
C SER A 291 15.59 -5.15 22.23
N ASP A 292 16.63 -4.51 22.76
CA ASP A 292 16.72 -4.13 24.19
C ASP A 292 15.80 -2.94 24.53
N VAL A 293 15.27 -2.23 23.53
CA VAL A 293 14.39 -1.07 23.69
C VAL A 293 12.92 -1.36 23.35
N ARG A 294 12.57 -2.61 23.04
CA ARG A 294 11.17 -3.00 22.85
C ARG A 294 10.40 -2.90 24.17
N ALA A 295 9.12 -2.55 24.10
CA ALA A 295 8.26 -2.53 25.28
C ALA A 295 7.60 -3.90 25.52
N ASN A 296 7.52 -4.31 26.78
CA ASN A 296 6.63 -5.40 27.22
C ASN A 296 5.26 -4.81 27.54
N GLY A 297 4.52 -4.41 26.49
CA GLY A 297 3.27 -3.67 26.59
C GLY A 297 3.24 -2.47 25.64
N PRO A 298 2.27 -1.55 25.79
CA PRO A 298 2.25 -0.33 25.00
C PRO A 298 3.47 0.53 25.30
N LEU A 299 4.02 1.15 24.25
CA LEU A 299 5.04 2.19 24.40
C LEU A 299 4.45 3.41 25.14
N PRO A 300 5.28 4.15 25.90
CA PRO A 300 4.84 5.39 26.53
C PRO A 300 4.50 6.44 25.48
N GLU A 301 3.40 7.17 25.70
CA GLU A 301 2.97 8.25 24.78
C GLU A 301 4.02 9.36 24.65
N VAL A 302 4.74 9.64 25.73
CA VAL A 302 5.80 10.65 25.77
C VAL A 302 7.15 9.98 25.66
N MET A 303 7.78 10.13 24.49
CA MET A 303 9.15 9.67 24.24
C MET A 303 10.18 10.76 24.61
N PRO A 304 11.41 10.37 25.00
CA PRO A 304 12.48 11.33 25.24
C PRO A 304 12.73 12.21 24.00
N ARG A 305 12.89 13.51 24.22
CA ARG A 305 13.23 14.45 23.16
C ARG A 305 14.67 14.22 22.68
N VAL A 306 14.82 14.06 21.37
CA VAL A 306 16.13 13.94 20.69
C VAL A 306 16.17 14.98 19.57
N ASP A 307 17.10 15.92 19.64
CA ASP A 307 17.29 16.94 18.61
C ASP A 307 18.36 16.48 17.60
N ILE A 308 18.12 16.69 16.30
CA ILE A 308 19.08 16.40 15.22
C ILE A 308 19.64 17.73 14.72
N VAL A 309 20.93 17.95 14.90
CA VAL A 309 21.63 19.17 14.45
C VAL A 309 22.53 18.84 13.27
N LYS A 310 22.27 19.45 12.11
CA LYS A 310 23.09 19.30 10.91
C LYS A 310 24.26 20.27 10.93
N THR A 311 25.48 19.75 10.87
CA THR A 311 26.71 20.57 10.75
C THR A 311 26.96 20.98 9.29
N TYR A 312 27.52 22.17 9.10
CA TYR A 312 27.97 22.70 7.80
C TYR A 312 29.08 23.73 8.03
N ALA A 313 29.69 24.26 6.97
CA ALA A 313 30.76 25.26 7.13
C ALA A 313 30.23 26.52 7.84
N GLY A 314 30.73 26.79 9.05
CA GLY A 314 30.29 27.91 9.89
C GLY A 314 29.12 27.60 10.84
N ALA A 315 28.79 26.33 11.05
CA ALA A 315 27.87 25.86 12.10
C ALA A 315 28.54 25.84 13.49
#